data_AF-A0A317XR10-F1
#
_entry.id   AF-A0A317XR10-F1
#
_cell.length_a   1.000
_cell.length_b   1.000
_cell.length_c   1.000
_cell.angle_alpha   90.00
_cell.angle_beta   90.00
_cell.angle_gamma   90.00
#
_symmetry.space_group_name_H-M   'P 1'
#
loop_
_entity.id
_entity.type
_entity.pdbx_description
1 polymer ?
#
loop_
_entity_poly.entity_id
_entity_poly.type
_entity_poly.pdbx_seq_one_letter_code
_entity_poly.pdbx_strand_id
1 'polypeptide(L)'
;MSSGYELHQKLRTKTVRQVKKKQYDEAIQSLYDGAVQLLDQKEQGSGCDLGIYMLDVYGMKHQAVDSESRDRVTDLIGRAAPDFWRKKLVDAAIKWTVDAAKESADAAASTSTAGDPLLRLYIAKLLAKESNFHGAESHFLASCIPIPYAVESAPKSFAEMMGDWLAAHAQESAQRDGETRDANALERIEAGRFAMRGAVPLLANQAHQQAATFLQKYIDVVTARQKSLLLPVKPNPKPYVTPGAPSAAPNAWPNVPEAVNSTTLLYLTANADLNFAQMVTALVQDSVKLRTSPGSNGRTPDWLKNSWTQVIRQGEREAPSLQLDDGIRQSISMISSVYFDIAPPRAQNNMLSDMMASLFGGPPAGSQSTAAKQIKPTAPGLAPPSAAVPPTSTSASTSTQQAPPPANTADDLVDDEMD
;
A
#
# COMPACT_ATOMS: atom_id res chain seq x y z
N MET A 1 45.48 -5.42 6.24
CA MET A 1 44.14 -5.08 5.71
C MET A 1 43.66 -3.91 6.54
N SER A 2 43.30 -2.77 5.93
CA SER A 2 42.73 -1.66 6.71
C SER A 2 41.39 -2.15 7.28
N SER A 3 41.18 -1.97 8.58
CA SER A 3 39.92 -2.34 9.22
C SER A 3 38.77 -1.59 8.53
N GLY A 4 37.59 -2.21 8.37
CA GLY A 4 36.42 -1.56 7.76
C GLY A 4 36.09 -0.21 8.42
N TYR A 5 36.33 -0.10 9.73
CA TYR A 5 36.20 1.13 10.49
C TYR A 5 37.20 2.22 10.07
N GLU A 6 38.47 1.87 9.84
CA GLU A 6 39.49 2.84 9.40
C GLU A 6 39.17 3.40 8.02
N LEU A 7 38.74 2.52 7.08
CA LEU A 7 38.30 2.93 5.75
C LEU A 7 37.11 3.89 5.85
N HIS A 8 36.12 3.53 6.67
CA HIS A 8 34.93 4.35 6.93
C HIS A 8 35.29 5.76 7.42
N GLN A 9 36.11 5.88 8.47
CA GLN A 9 36.51 7.19 9.03
C GLN A 9 37.36 8.00 8.05
N LYS A 10 38.25 7.34 7.30
CA LYS A 10 39.09 7.99 6.28
C LYS A 10 38.22 8.58 5.17
N LEU A 11 37.24 7.84 4.68
CA LEU A 11 36.33 8.30 3.63
C LEU A 11 35.46 9.46 4.12
N ARG A 12 34.87 9.39 5.32
CA ARG A 12 34.11 10.51 5.89
C ARG A 12 34.95 11.80 5.96
N THR A 13 36.18 11.69 6.44
CA THR A 13 37.10 12.84 6.54
C THR A 13 37.48 13.40 5.16
N LYS A 14 37.73 12.52 4.19
CA LYS A 14 38.02 12.90 2.79
C LYS A 14 36.83 13.64 2.17
N THR A 15 35.62 13.12 2.35
CA THR A 15 34.37 13.73 1.85
C THR A 15 34.16 15.14 2.40
N VAL A 16 34.33 15.36 3.72
CA VAL A 16 34.22 16.71 4.31
C VAL A 16 35.15 17.71 3.61
N ARG A 17 36.38 17.28 3.29
CA ARG A 17 37.34 18.15 2.57
C ARG A 17 36.92 18.39 1.12
N GLN A 18 36.40 17.39 0.42
CA GLN A 18 35.93 17.49 -0.96
C GLN A 18 34.70 18.40 -1.06
N VAL A 19 33.71 18.22 -0.18
CA VAL A 19 32.50 19.06 -0.08
C VAL A 19 32.86 20.53 0.15
N LYS A 20 33.80 20.83 1.06
CA LYS A 20 34.30 22.21 1.28
C LYS A 20 34.92 22.83 0.03
N LYS A 21 35.49 22.01 -0.85
CA LYS A 21 36.06 22.43 -2.13
C LYS A 21 35.05 22.40 -3.29
N LYS A 22 33.78 22.08 -3.03
CA LYS A 22 32.72 21.86 -4.03
C LYS A 22 33.05 20.74 -5.04
N GLN A 23 33.91 19.80 -4.65
CA GLN A 23 34.28 18.60 -5.41
C GLN A 23 33.24 17.49 -5.17
N TYR A 24 31.99 17.74 -5.57
CA TYR A 24 30.87 16.85 -5.25
C TYR A 24 30.94 15.52 -5.99
N ASP A 25 31.33 15.53 -7.26
CA ASP A 25 31.42 14.31 -8.09
C ASP A 25 32.48 13.34 -7.57
N GLU A 26 33.65 13.86 -7.19
CA GLU A 26 34.71 13.05 -6.61
C GLU A 26 34.36 12.53 -5.21
N ALA A 27 33.55 13.29 -4.46
CA ALA A 27 33.03 12.86 -3.18
C ALA A 27 32.01 11.73 -3.33
N ILE A 28 31.05 11.89 -4.25
CA ILE A 28 30.04 10.88 -4.61
C ILE A 28 30.72 9.57 -5.00
N GLN A 29 31.67 9.62 -5.94
CA GLN A 29 32.35 8.43 -6.41
C GLN A 29 33.14 7.75 -5.29
N SER A 30 33.87 8.53 -4.47
CA SER A 30 34.64 7.98 -3.34
C SER A 30 33.75 7.33 -2.28
N LEU A 31 32.58 7.91 -2.01
CA LEU A 31 31.61 7.37 -1.06
C LEU A 31 30.96 6.09 -1.60
N TYR A 32 30.56 6.10 -2.87
CA TYR A 32 29.98 4.94 -3.54
C TYR A 32 30.94 3.74 -3.54
N ASP A 33 32.17 3.93 -4.04
CA ASP A 33 33.16 2.85 -4.12
C ASP A 33 33.48 2.29 -2.72
N GLY A 34 33.57 3.18 -1.72
CA GLY A 34 33.80 2.79 -0.34
C GLY A 34 32.62 2.05 0.30
N ALA A 35 31.39 2.49 0.02
CA ALA A 35 30.17 1.82 0.48
C ALA A 35 30.08 0.41 -0.10
N VAL A 36 30.30 0.26 -1.42
CA VAL A 36 30.36 -1.05 -2.09
C VAL A 36 31.41 -1.95 -1.43
N GLN A 37 32.63 -1.45 -1.23
CA GLN A 37 33.71 -2.22 -0.62
C GLN A 37 33.35 -2.72 0.79
N LEU A 38 32.72 -1.87 1.61
CA LEU A 38 32.33 -2.23 2.98
C LEU A 38 31.15 -3.21 3.00
N LEU A 39 30.17 -3.04 2.13
CA LEU A 39 29.04 -3.98 2.01
C LEU A 39 29.50 -5.36 1.56
N ASP A 40 30.46 -5.42 0.63
CA ASP A 40 31.08 -6.68 0.18
C ASP A 40 31.86 -7.36 1.30
N GLN A 41 32.45 -6.59 2.22
CA GLN A 41 33.09 -7.06 3.45
C GLN A 41 32.10 -7.39 4.59
N LYS A 42 30.79 -7.28 4.35
CA LYS A 42 29.72 -7.49 5.33
C LYS A 42 29.68 -6.47 6.47
N GLU A 43 30.37 -5.34 6.34
CA GLU A 43 30.30 -4.21 7.26
C GLU A 43 29.04 -3.36 6.98
N GLN A 44 27.86 -3.92 7.28
CA GLN A 44 26.56 -3.35 6.91
C GLN A 44 26.35 -1.92 7.44
N GLY A 45 26.71 -1.68 8.71
CA GLY A 45 26.53 -0.37 9.33
C GLY A 45 27.36 0.71 8.65
N SER A 46 28.65 0.46 8.42
CA SER A 46 29.54 1.42 7.78
C SER A 46 29.24 1.60 6.29
N GLY A 47 28.93 0.51 5.57
CA GLY A 47 28.58 0.56 4.16
C GLY A 47 27.30 1.37 3.91
N CYS A 48 26.23 1.09 4.66
CA CYS A 48 24.97 1.84 4.55
C CYS A 48 25.12 3.30 5.02
N ASP A 49 25.91 3.58 6.06
CA ASP A 49 26.18 4.96 6.49
C ASP A 49 26.90 5.77 5.40
N LEU A 50 27.89 5.19 4.71
CA LEU A 50 28.52 5.86 3.56
C LEU A 50 27.55 6.06 2.40
N GLY A 51 26.65 5.10 2.15
CA GLY A 51 25.57 5.25 1.16
C GLY A 51 24.60 6.39 1.51
N ILE A 52 24.24 6.52 2.79
CA ILE A 52 23.42 7.65 3.26
C ILE A 52 24.19 8.96 3.12
N TYR A 53 25.48 8.98 3.45
CA TYR A 53 26.28 10.19 3.28
C TYR A 53 26.42 10.59 1.79
N MET A 54 26.45 9.61 0.88
CA MET A 54 26.40 9.88 -0.56
C MET A 54 25.09 10.59 -0.95
N LEU A 55 23.95 10.17 -0.40
CA LEU A 55 22.66 10.81 -0.63
C LEU A 55 22.60 12.24 -0.04
N ASP A 56 23.24 12.49 1.09
CA ASP A 56 23.36 13.85 1.63
C ASP A 56 24.17 14.74 0.68
N VAL A 57 25.25 14.21 0.09
CA VAL A 57 26.03 14.93 -0.94
C VAL A 57 25.21 15.14 -2.22
N TYR A 58 24.34 14.20 -2.60
CA TYR A 58 23.37 14.41 -3.68
C TYR A 58 22.45 15.60 -3.39
N GLY A 59 21.94 15.71 -2.16
CA GLY A 59 21.16 16.86 -1.72
C GLY A 59 21.94 18.17 -1.83
N MET A 60 23.19 18.20 -1.35
CA MET A 60 24.05 19.40 -1.44
C MET A 60 24.37 19.82 -2.88
N LYS A 61 24.50 18.84 -3.79
CA LYS A 61 24.79 19.07 -5.22
C LYS A 61 23.53 19.46 -6.00
N HIS A 62 22.33 19.25 -5.46
CA HIS A 62 21.08 19.23 -6.22
C HIS A 62 21.12 18.20 -7.35
N GLN A 63 21.59 16.98 -7.04
CA GLN A 63 21.69 15.88 -8.00
C GLN A 63 20.28 15.47 -8.47
N ALA A 64 20.07 15.49 -9.79
CA ALA A 64 18.84 15.02 -10.41
C ALA A 64 18.69 13.51 -10.28
N VAL A 65 17.44 13.03 -10.24
CA VAL A 65 17.11 11.60 -10.24
C VAL A 65 17.11 11.07 -11.68
N ASP A 66 18.29 10.69 -12.15
CA ASP A 66 18.55 10.12 -13.48
C ASP A 66 18.90 8.62 -13.39
N SER A 67 19.27 7.99 -14.51
CA SER A 67 19.67 6.58 -14.51
C SER A 67 20.90 6.34 -13.64
N GLU A 68 21.94 7.18 -13.78
CA GLU A 68 23.23 6.95 -13.14
C GLU A 68 23.15 7.08 -11.61
N SER A 69 22.47 8.12 -11.12
CA SER A 69 22.23 8.32 -9.70
C SER A 69 21.33 7.23 -9.10
N ARG A 70 20.30 6.79 -9.85
CA ARG A 70 19.46 5.67 -9.44
C ARG A 70 20.23 4.36 -9.39
N ASP A 71 21.08 4.08 -10.38
CA ASP A 71 21.85 2.83 -10.47
C ASP A 71 22.83 2.67 -9.30
N ARG A 72 23.49 3.75 -8.88
CA ARG A 72 24.32 3.72 -7.66
C ARG A 72 23.49 3.38 -6.42
N VAL A 73 22.32 3.98 -6.28
CA VAL A 73 21.45 3.77 -5.13
C VAL A 73 20.88 2.35 -5.10
N THR A 74 20.44 1.82 -6.24
CA THR A 74 19.91 0.46 -6.34
C THR A 74 21.01 -0.59 -6.12
N ASP A 75 22.25 -0.37 -6.60
CA ASP A 75 23.38 -1.24 -6.32
C ASP A 75 23.66 -1.33 -4.81
N LEU A 76 23.75 -0.19 -4.12
CA LEU A 76 23.98 -0.18 -2.66
C LEU A 76 22.84 -0.87 -1.89
N ILE A 77 21.58 -0.62 -2.26
CA ILE A 77 20.43 -1.27 -1.62
C ILE A 77 20.45 -2.79 -1.87
N GLY A 78 20.80 -3.22 -3.09
CA GLY A 78 20.86 -4.64 -3.45
C GLY A 78 21.98 -5.41 -2.76
N ARG A 79 23.08 -4.74 -2.41
CA ARG A 79 24.20 -5.33 -1.65
C ARG A 79 23.96 -5.39 -0.14
N ALA A 80 23.13 -4.47 0.38
CA ALA A 80 22.83 -4.41 1.80
C ALA A 80 21.97 -5.60 2.26
N ALA A 81 22.27 -6.09 3.46
CA ALA A 81 21.53 -7.19 4.09
C ALA A 81 20.09 -6.76 4.46
N PRO A 82 19.14 -7.71 4.59
CA PRO A 82 17.77 -7.43 5.03
C PRO A 82 17.67 -7.08 6.51
N ASP A 83 18.35 -6.01 6.92
CA ASP A 83 18.44 -5.54 8.29
C ASP A 83 17.97 -4.08 8.44
N PHE A 84 18.13 -3.56 9.65
CA PHE A 84 17.82 -2.17 9.98
C PHE A 84 18.61 -1.13 9.16
N TRP A 85 19.85 -1.44 8.79
CA TRP A 85 20.71 -0.52 8.04
C TRP A 85 20.25 -0.35 6.61
N ARG A 86 19.83 -1.45 5.95
CA ARG A 86 19.22 -1.34 4.62
C ARG A 86 17.91 -0.56 4.66
N LYS A 87 17.09 -0.74 5.69
CA LYS A 87 15.87 0.07 5.86
C LYS A 87 16.21 1.56 5.93
N LYS A 88 17.22 1.94 6.74
CA LYS A 88 17.68 3.34 6.82
C LYS A 88 18.15 3.88 5.47
N LEU A 89 18.92 3.11 4.72
CA LEU A 89 19.38 3.48 3.38
C LEU A 89 18.20 3.68 2.41
N VAL A 90 17.22 2.77 2.43
CA VAL A 90 15.99 2.84 1.63
C VAL A 90 15.17 4.09 1.97
N ASP A 91 14.95 4.37 3.27
CA ASP A 91 14.21 5.54 3.72
C ASP A 91 14.90 6.85 3.29
N ALA A 92 16.24 6.91 3.42
CA ALA A 92 17.04 8.04 2.97
C ALA A 92 16.98 8.23 1.45
N ALA A 93 17.06 7.14 0.68
CA ALA A 93 17.00 7.17 -0.79
C ALA A 93 15.65 7.69 -1.28
N ILE A 94 14.54 7.20 -0.71
CA ILE A 94 13.20 7.70 -1.04
C ILE A 94 13.08 9.17 -0.69
N LYS A 95 13.52 9.57 0.50
CA LYS A 95 13.49 10.96 0.93
C LYS A 95 14.25 11.85 -0.06
N TRP A 96 15.46 11.47 -0.45
CA TRP A 96 16.23 12.18 -1.47
C TRP A 96 15.44 12.33 -2.77
N THR A 97 14.83 11.26 -3.30
CA THR A 97 14.06 11.37 -4.55
C THR A 97 12.84 12.29 -4.43
N VAL A 98 12.17 12.29 -3.27
CA VAL A 98 11.05 13.21 -2.99
C VAL A 98 11.53 14.66 -2.93
N ASP A 99 12.66 14.91 -2.28
CA ASP A 99 13.21 16.26 -2.13
C ASP A 99 13.76 16.79 -3.47
N ALA A 100 14.50 15.96 -4.23
CA ALA A 100 14.97 16.30 -5.58
C ALA A 100 13.81 16.61 -6.55
N ALA A 101 12.68 15.91 -6.41
CA ALA A 101 11.50 16.16 -7.24
C ALA A 101 10.85 17.53 -6.95
N LYS A 102 10.93 18.05 -5.71
CA LYS A 102 10.42 19.39 -5.35
C LYS A 102 11.29 20.52 -5.90
N GLU A 103 12.58 20.26 -6.06
CA GLU A 103 13.56 21.23 -6.55
C GLU A 103 13.63 21.28 -8.08
N SER A 104 13.01 20.31 -8.77
CA SER A 104 12.96 20.29 -10.24
C SER A 104 12.16 21.48 -10.81
N ALA A 105 12.55 21.95 -12.00
CA ALA A 105 11.89 23.09 -12.67
C ALA A 105 10.39 22.86 -12.93
N ASP A 106 9.96 21.60 -12.97
CA ASP A 106 8.56 21.16 -13.10
C ASP A 106 7.86 20.98 -11.74
N ALA A 107 8.34 21.65 -10.69
CA ALA A 107 7.80 21.59 -9.32
C ALA A 107 6.28 21.84 -9.23
N ALA A 108 5.70 22.60 -10.16
CA ALA A 108 4.26 22.84 -10.24
C ALA A 108 3.44 21.57 -10.59
N ALA A 109 4.07 20.58 -11.24
CA ALA A 109 3.50 19.26 -11.54
C ALA A 109 3.97 18.17 -10.54
N SER A 110 5.10 18.38 -9.88
CA SER A 110 5.71 17.44 -8.94
C SER A 110 5.06 17.49 -7.55
N THR A 111 3.85 16.95 -7.45
CA THR A 111 3.20 16.62 -6.17
C THR A 111 3.60 15.22 -5.67
N SER A 112 4.66 14.62 -6.23
CA SER A 112 5.07 13.26 -5.91
C SER A 112 5.64 13.17 -4.49
N THR A 113 4.74 12.93 -3.54
CA THR A 113 5.10 12.55 -2.16
C THR A 113 5.54 11.09 -2.06
N ALA A 114 5.41 10.33 -3.15
CA ALA A 114 5.69 8.91 -3.22
C ALA A 114 7.17 8.61 -3.53
N GLY A 115 7.93 9.53 -4.14
CA GLY A 115 9.31 9.31 -4.57
C GLY A 115 9.41 8.73 -5.98
N ASP A 116 10.62 8.41 -6.44
CA ASP A 116 10.86 7.94 -7.81
C ASP A 116 10.20 6.56 -8.08
N PRO A 117 9.31 6.44 -9.09
CA PRO A 117 8.58 5.21 -9.38
C PRO A 117 9.47 4.00 -9.70
N LEU A 118 10.58 4.19 -10.42
CA LEU A 118 11.51 3.10 -10.76
C LEU A 118 12.27 2.59 -9.53
N LEU A 119 12.77 3.51 -8.69
CA LEU A 119 13.40 3.14 -7.42
C LEU A 119 12.41 2.41 -6.51
N ARG A 120 11.17 2.91 -6.40
CA ARG A 120 10.09 2.25 -5.65
C ARG A 120 9.83 0.84 -6.17
N LEU A 121 9.74 0.66 -7.49
CA LEU A 121 9.54 -0.66 -8.10
C LEU A 121 10.69 -1.62 -7.80
N TYR A 122 11.94 -1.15 -7.87
CA TYR A 122 13.12 -1.96 -7.52
C TYR A 122 13.04 -2.45 -6.07
N ILE A 123 12.80 -1.55 -5.12
CA ILE A 123 12.69 -1.89 -3.70
C ILE A 123 11.55 -2.88 -3.47
N ALA A 124 10.40 -2.66 -4.11
CA ALA A 124 9.24 -3.53 -3.97
C ALA A 124 9.55 -4.97 -4.44
N LYS A 125 10.21 -5.11 -5.60
CA LYS A 125 10.64 -6.41 -6.14
C LYS A 125 11.68 -7.10 -5.25
N LEU A 126 12.63 -6.33 -4.70
CA LEU A 126 13.62 -6.86 -3.77
C LEU A 126 12.96 -7.45 -2.53
N LEU A 127 12.06 -6.68 -1.88
CA LEU A 127 11.33 -7.13 -0.69
C LEU A 127 10.40 -8.33 -0.98
N ALA A 128 9.74 -8.34 -2.14
CA ALA A 128 8.90 -9.46 -2.55
C ALA A 128 9.69 -10.76 -2.75
N LYS A 129 10.89 -10.67 -3.33
CA LYS A 129 11.81 -11.82 -3.47
C LYS A 129 12.21 -12.42 -2.12
N GLU A 130 12.21 -11.61 -1.07
CA GLU A 130 12.52 -12.01 0.31
C GLU A 130 11.27 -12.42 1.10
N SER A 131 10.13 -12.61 0.41
CA SER A 131 8.82 -12.91 1.03
C SER A 131 8.34 -11.85 2.03
N ASN A 132 8.94 -10.66 2.04
CA ASN A 132 8.46 -9.52 2.81
C ASN A 132 7.37 -8.77 2.02
N PHE A 133 6.24 -9.46 1.82
CA PHE A 133 5.13 -8.94 1.03
C PHE A 133 4.51 -7.67 1.64
N HIS A 134 4.40 -7.63 2.98
CA HIS A 134 3.84 -6.47 3.68
C HIS A 134 4.70 -5.22 3.49
N GLY A 135 6.04 -5.35 3.58
CA GLY A 135 6.95 -4.26 3.26
C GLY A 135 6.85 -3.86 1.79
N ALA A 136 6.83 -4.83 0.88
CA ALA A 136 6.82 -4.62 -0.56
C ALA A 136 5.58 -3.86 -1.06
N GLU A 137 4.41 -4.14 -0.49
CA GLU A 137 3.11 -3.57 -0.90
C GLU A 137 3.14 -2.05 -1.03
N SER A 138 3.62 -1.36 0.01
CA SER A 138 3.66 0.10 0.03
C SER A 138 4.53 0.69 -1.09
N HIS A 139 5.62 0.00 -1.44
CA HIS A 139 6.51 0.40 -2.53
C HIS A 139 5.89 0.08 -3.90
N PHE A 140 5.18 -1.04 -4.04
CA PHE A 140 4.46 -1.34 -5.28
C PHE A 140 3.36 -0.32 -5.55
N LEU A 141 2.53 0.00 -4.54
CA LEU A 141 1.50 1.02 -4.66
C LEU A 141 2.10 2.36 -5.09
N ALA A 142 3.17 2.81 -4.42
CA ALA A 142 3.88 4.03 -4.78
C ALA A 142 4.45 4.00 -6.21
N SER A 143 4.99 2.87 -6.67
CA SER A 143 5.54 2.72 -8.02
C SER A 143 4.50 2.76 -9.14
N CYS A 144 3.22 2.51 -8.81
CA CYS A 144 2.12 2.56 -9.77
C CYS A 144 1.53 3.97 -9.94
N ILE A 145 1.85 4.92 -9.05
CA ILE A 145 1.37 6.29 -9.16
C ILE A 145 2.15 6.97 -10.31
N PRO A 146 1.48 7.52 -11.35
CA PRO A 146 2.13 8.01 -12.56
C PRO A 146 2.76 9.41 -12.40
N ILE A 147 3.43 9.66 -11.27
CA ILE A 147 4.07 10.94 -10.98
C ILE A 147 5.49 10.69 -10.44
N PRO A 148 6.55 11.15 -11.13
CA PRO A 148 6.51 12.06 -12.29
C PRO A 148 6.21 11.39 -13.65
N TYR A 149 6.26 10.06 -13.72
CA TYR A 149 5.97 9.31 -14.94
C TYR A 149 5.36 7.95 -14.59
N ALA A 150 4.69 7.32 -15.56
CA ALA A 150 4.13 5.97 -15.39
C ALA A 150 5.18 4.89 -15.67
N VAL A 151 5.20 3.83 -14.86
CA VAL A 151 5.99 2.62 -15.11
C VAL A 151 5.04 1.49 -15.49
N GLU A 152 4.98 1.15 -16.78
CA GLU A 152 4.00 0.18 -17.33
C GLU A 152 4.09 -1.22 -16.67
N SER A 153 5.30 -1.61 -16.26
CA SER A 153 5.54 -2.91 -15.63
C SER A 153 5.18 -2.95 -14.14
N ALA A 154 5.01 -1.79 -13.48
CA ALA A 154 4.73 -1.71 -12.04
C ALA A 154 3.40 -2.38 -11.64
N PRO A 155 2.23 -2.05 -12.23
CA PRO A 155 0.96 -2.68 -11.86
C PRO A 155 0.94 -4.19 -12.16
N LYS A 156 1.65 -4.64 -13.21
CA LYS A 156 1.77 -6.07 -13.54
C LYS A 156 2.60 -6.82 -12.52
N SER A 157 3.75 -6.26 -12.13
CA SER A 157 4.62 -6.84 -11.10
C SER A 157 3.94 -6.84 -9.73
N PHE A 158 3.15 -5.80 -9.43
CA PHE A 158 2.36 -5.73 -8.21
C PHE A 158 1.28 -6.82 -8.17
N ALA A 159 0.59 -7.05 -9.29
CA ALA A 159 -0.41 -8.11 -9.42
C ALA A 159 0.19 -9.51 -9.22
N GLU A 160 1.37 -9.76 -9.78
CA GLU A 160 2.11 -11.02 -9.57
C GLU A 160 2.45 -11.22 -8.09
N MET A 161 3.02 -10.19 -7.45
CA MET A 161 3.31 -10.23 -6.01
C MET A 161 2.06 -10.48 -5.16
N MET A 162 0.94 -9.82 -5.46
CA MET A 162 -0.31 -10.01 -4.72
C MET A 162 -0.88 -11.42 -4.87
N GLY A 163 -0.73 -12.05 -6.05
CA GLY A 163 -1.10 -13.45 -6.25
C GLY A 163 -0.20 -14.42 -5.48
N ASP A 164 1.10 -14.15 -5.42
CA ASP A 164 2.04 -14.94 -4.62
C ASP A 164 1.81 -14.77 -3.12
N TRP A 165 1.53 -13.54 -2.66
CA TRP A 165 1.19 -13.26 -1.28
C TRP A 165 -0.14 -13.93 -0.88
N LEU A 166 -1.16 -13.89 -1.73
CA LEU A 166 -2.42 -14.60 -1.50
C LEU A 166 -2.18 -16.09 -1.24
N ALA A 167 -1.38 -16.74 -2.09
CA ALA A 167 -1.11 -18.16 -1.94
C ALA A 167 -0.28 -18.48 -0.69
N ALA A 168 0.75 -17.68 -0.39
CA ALA A 168 1.52 -17.83 0.85
C ALA A 168 0.62 -17.65 2.08
N HIS A 169 -0.26 -16.65 2.05
CA HIS A 169 -1.24 -16.39 3.11
C HIS A 169 -2.23 -17.55 3.27
N ALA A 170 -2.70 -18.14 2.18
CA ALA A 170 -3.60 -19.27 2.22
C ALA A 170 -2.93 -20.53 2.80
N GLN A 171 -1.66 -20.78 2.45
CA GLN A 171 -0.87 -21.88 3.01
C GLN A 171 -0.67 -21.71 4.52
N GLU A 172 -0.28 -20.51 4.96
CA GLU A 172 -0.12 -20.21 6.39
C GLU A 172 -1.45 -20.33 7.14
N SER A 173 -2.54 -19.84 6.54
CA SER A 173 -3.87 -19.86 7.16
C SER A 173 -4.41 -21.28 7.31
N ALA A 174 -4.15 -22.16 6.35
CA ALA A 174 -4.54 -23.58 6.41
C ALA A 174 -3.83 -24.36 7.53
N GLN A 175 -2.73 -23.83 8.07
CA GLN A 175 -1.97 -24.45 9.17
C GLN A 175 -2.40 -23.96 10.56
N ARG A 176 -3.34 -23.00 10.65
CA ARG A 176 -3.78 -22.46 11.95
C ARG A 176 -4.73 -23.42 12.67
N ASP A 177 -4.58 -23.49 13.99
CA ASP A 177 -5.44 -24.32 14.84
C ASP A 177 -6.92 -23.96 14.67
N GLY A 178 -7.75 -24.97 14.40
CA GLY A 178 -9.19 -24.81 14.17
C GLY A 178 -9.58 -24.49 12.72
N GLU A 179 -8.62 -24.29 11.82
CA GLU A 179 -8.91 -24.19 10.39
C GLU A 179 -9.22 -25.59 9.82
N THR A 180 -10.31 -25.69 9.07
CA THR A 180 -10.77 -26.95 8.46
C THR A 180 -10.71 -26.93 6.93
N ARG A 181 -10.52 -25.75 6.34
CA ARG A 181 -10.41 -25.54 4.90
C ARG A 181 -8.98 -25.74 4.45
N ASP A 182 -8.80 -26.29 3.26
CA ASP A 182 -7.48 -26.39 2.64
C ASP A 182 -7.02 -25.03 2.06
N ALA A 183 -5.72 -24.92 1.74
CA ALA A 183 -5.14 -23.71 1.18
C ALA A 183 -5.81 -23.28 -0.14
N ASN A 184 -6.28 -24.23 -0.95
CA ASN A 184 -6.97 -23.94 -2.22
C ASN A 184 -8.32 -23.23 -1.98
N ALA A 185 -9.10 -23.72 -1.01
CA ALA A 185 -10.37 -23.11 -0.62
C ALA A 185 -10.13 -21.72 -0.04
N LEU A 186 -9.14 -21.55 0.84
CA LEU A 186 -8.79 -20.26 1.44
C LEU A 186 -8.30 -19.25 0.38
N GLU A 187 -7.45 -19.68 -0.54
CA GLU A 187 -6.99 -18.86 -1.66
C GLU A 187 -8.18 -18.36 -2.51
N ARG A 188 -9.16 -19.22 -2.81
CA ARG A 188 -10.37 -18.85 -3.55
C ARG A 188 -11.24 -17.84 -2.79
N ILE A 189 -11.37 -18.00 -1.47
CA ILE A 189 -12.18 -17.14 -0.60
C ILE A 189 -11.56 -15.75 -0.48
N GLU A 190 -10.24 -15.68 -0.25
CA GLU A 190 -9.51 -14.42 -0.02
C GLU A 190 -9.10 -13.70 -1.32
N ALA A 191 -9.23 -14.34 -2.48
CA ALA A 191 -8.81 -13.79 -3.78
C ALA A 191 -9.34 -12.37 -4.05
N GLY A 192 -10.61 -12.10 -3.75
CA GLY A 192 -11.19 -10.78 -3.95
C GLY A 192 -10.69 -9.73 -2.96
N ARG A 193 -10.38 -10.12 -1.72
CA ARG A 193 -9.82 -9.20 -0.72
C ARG A 193 -8.44 -8.70 -1.13
N PHE A 194 -7.60 -9.58 -1.66
CA PHE A 194 -6.28 -9.19 -2.20
C PHE A 194 -6.41 -8.33 -3.47
N ALA A 195 -7.41 -8.59 -4.32
CA ALA A 195 -7.71 -7.72 -5.46
C ALA A 195 -8.11 -6.30 -5.01
N MET A 196 -9.01 -6.20 -4.02
CA MET A 196 -9.46 -4.93 -3.44
C MET A 196 -8.30 -4.17 -2.80
N ARG A 197 -7.46 -4.88 -2.03
CA ARG A 197 -6.26 -4.34 -1.37
C ARG A 197 -5.27 -3.70 -2.36
N GLY A 198 -5.14 -4.25 -3.56
CA GLY A 198 -4.31 -3.65 -4.61
C GLY A 198 -5.01 -2.58 -5.44
N ALA A 199 -6.24 -2.83 -5.91
CA ALA A 199 -6.91 -1.96 -6.87
C ALA A 199 -7.49 -0.68 -6.25
N VAL A 200 -8.11 -0.77 -5.06
CA VAL A 200 -8.82 0.36 -4.44
C VAL A 200 -7.87 1.51 -4.07
N PRO A 201 -6.70 1.27 -3.45
CA PRO A 201 -5.76 2.35 -3.18
C PRO A 201 -5.23 3.03 -4.45
N LEU A 202 -5.05 2.28 -5.54
CA LEU A 202 -4.64 2.85 -6.84
C LEU A 202 -5.73 3.79 -7.40
N LEU A 203 -6.99 3.37 -7.35
CA LEU A 203 -8.12 4.20 -7.74
C LEU A 203 -8.22 5.46 -6.86
N ALA A 204 -8.09 5.32 -5.54
CA ALA A 204 -8.12 6.46 -4.62
C ALA A 204 -6.99 7.47 -4.88
N ASN A 205 -5.81 7.01 -5.31
CA ASN A 205 -4.67 7.84 -5.72
C ASN A 205 -4.72 8.29 -7.19
N GLN A 206 -5.89 8.21 -7.82
CA GLN A 206 -6.15 8.62 -9.20
C GLN A 206 -5.43 7.81 -10.30
N ALA A 207 -4.74 6.72 -9.95
CA ALA A 207 -4.00 5.83 -10.84
C ALA A 207 -4.91 4.77 -11.50
N HIS A 208 -6.01 5.23 -12.12
CA HIS A 208 -7.08 4.38 -12.66
C HIS A 208 -6.65 3.44 -13.81
N GLN A 209 -5.71 3.87 -14.67
CA GLN A 209 -5.17 2.99 -15.72
C GLN A 209 -4.30 1.86 -15.13
N GLN A 210 -3.54 2.18 -14.09
CA GLN A 210 -2.69 1.24 -13.38
C GLN A 210 -3.53 0.28 -12.54
N ALA A 211 -4.62 0.74 -11.93
CA ALA A 211 -5.59 -0.11 -11.24
C ALA A 211 -6.22 -1.14 -12.20
N ALA A 212 -6.63 -0.73 -13.40
CA ALA A 212 -7.16 -1.63 -14.42
C ALA A 212 -6.13 -2.66 -14.89
N THR A 213 -4.90 -2.21 -15.17
CA THR A 213 -3.79 -3.09 -15.58
C THR A 213 -3.44 -4.10 -14.48
N PHE A 214 -3.39 -3.64 -13.22
CA PHE A 214 -3.18 -4.48 -12.05
C PHE A 214 -4.28 -5.54 -11.97
N LEU A 215 -5.54 -5.14 -12.02
CA LEU A 215 -6.66 -6.05 -11.80
C LEU A 215 -6.76 -7.10 -12.92
N GLN A 216 -6.56 -6.70 -14.17
CA GLN A 216 -6.52 -7.64 -15.31
C GLN A 216 -5.43 -8.70 -15.10
N LYS A 217 -4.19 -8.26 -14.83
CA LYS A 217 -3.06 -9.18 -14.61
C LYS A 217 -3.26 -10.03 -13.36
N TYR A 218 -3.84 -9.48 -12.30
CA TYR A 218 -4.10 -10.20 -11.06
C TYR A 218 -5.10 -11.33 -11.29
N ILE A 219 -6.20 -11.06 -12.01
CA ILE A 219 -7.18 -12.08 -12.38
C ILE A 219 -6.53 -13.17 -13.21
N ASP A 220 -5.69 -12.83 -14.20
CA ASP A 220 -4.97 -13.82 -15.00
C ASP A 220 -4.07 -14.72 -14.11
N VAL A 221 -3.35 -14.12 -13.15
CA VAL A 221 -2.50 -14.85 -12.19
C VAL A 221 -3.31 -15.80 -11.31
N VAL A 222 -4.37 -15.32 -10.65
CA VAL A 222 -5.13 -16.13 -9.70
C VAL A 222 -6.01 -17.17 -10.38
N THR A 223 -6.52 -16.90 -11.59
CA THR A 223 -7.36 -17.86 -12.32
C THR A 223 -6.54 -18.93 -13.04
N ALA A 224 -5.29 -18.64 -13.40
CA ALA A 224 -4.35 -19.67 -13.88
C ALA A 224 -4.08 -20.72 -12.80
N ARG A 225 -3.96 -20.29 -11.54
CA ARG A 225 -3.79 -21.18 -10.37
C ARG A 225 -5.11 -21.82 -9.94
N GLN A 226 -6.18 -21.03 -9.91
CA GLN A 226 -7.47 -21.41 -9.37
C GLN A 226 -8.60 -21.30 -10.39
N LYS A 227 -8.67 -22.27 -11.31
CA LYS A 227 -9.68 -22.30 -12.38
C LYS A 227 -11.12 -22.32 -11.86
N SER A 228 -11.35 -22.91 -10.67
CA SER A 228 -12.66 -22.94 -10.02
C SER A 228 -13.17 -21.57 -9.55
N LEU A 229 -12.32 -20.54 -9.60
CA LEU A 229 -12.73 -19.17 -9.31
C LEU A 229 -13.65 -18.62 -10.40
N LEU A 230 -13.51 -19.07 -11.65
CA LEU A 230 -14.35 -18.66 -12.77
C LEU A 230 -15.67 -19.43 -12.78
N LEU A 231 -16.78 -18.71 -13.01
CA LEU A 231 -18.07 -19.34 -13.21
C LEU A 231 -18.11 -20.01 -14.61
N PRO A 232 -18.79 -21.17 -14.75
CA PRO A 232 -18.86 -21.94 -15.99
C PRO A 232 -19.85 -21.32 -17.01
N VAL A 233 -19.71 -20.03 -17.28
CA VAL A 233 -20.54 -19.27 -18.23
C VAL A 233 -19.74 -19.04 -19.51
N LYS A 234 -20.38 -19.08 -20.68
CA LYS A 234 -19.73 -18.80 -21.97
C LYS A 234 -20.46 -17.67 -22.73
N PRO A 235 -19.75 -16.64 -23.24
CA PRO A 235 -18.33 -16.37 -23.00
C PRO A 235 -18.05 -15.94 -21.54
N ASN A 236 -16.84 -16.23 -21.07
CA ASN A 236 -16.25 -15.67 -19.85
C ASN A 236 -14.75 -15.47 -20.15
N PRO A 237 -14.25 -14.24 -20.22
CA PRO A 237 -14.89 -12.99 -19.77
C PRO A 237 -16.03 -12.52 -20.68
N LYS A 238 -16.92 -11.67 -20.13
CA LYS A 238 -18.06 -11.08 -20.85
C LYS A 238 -17.79 -9.62 -21.20
N PRO A 239 -18.33 -9.13 -22.33
CA PRO A 239 -18.40 -7.70 -22.60
C PRO A 239 -19.08 -6.98 -21.43
N TYR A 240 -18.38 -5.97 -20.90
CA TYR A 240 -18.93 -5.06 -19.92
C TYR A 240 -19.90 -4.10 -20.58
N VAL A 241 -21.04 -3.89 -19.94
CA VAL A 241 -22.00 -2.86 -20.34
C VAL A 241 -22.18 -1.96 -19.13
N THR A 242 -21.95 -0.66 -19.32
CA THR A 242 -22.14 0.30 -18.24
C THR A 242 -23.60 0.27 -17.76
N PRO A 243 -23.86 -0.04 -16.49
CA PRO A 243 -25.22 -0.06 -15.96
C PRO A 243 -25.90 1.30 -16.15
N GLY A 244 -27.19 1.29 -16.46
CA GLY A 244 -27.99 2.51 -16.58
C GLY A 244 -27.62 3.44 -17.76
N ALA A 245 -26.71 3.03 -18.65
CA ALA A 245 -26.41 3.78 -19.86
C ALA A 245 -27.67 3.93 -20.74
N PRO A 246 -27.94 5.11 -21.32
CA PRO A 246 -29.02 5.28 -22.29
C PRO A 246 -28.83 4.32 -23.46
N SER A 247 -29.84 3.53 -23.80
CA SER A 247 -29.76 2.64 -24.96
C SER A 247 -29.49 3.46 -26.22
N ALA A 248 -28.60 2.99 -27.10
CA ALA A 248 -28.56 3.40 -28.50
C ALA A 248 -29.82 2.90 -29.22
N ALA A 249 -31.00 3.39 -28.83
CA ALA A 249 -32.23 3.15 -29.57
C ALA A 249 -32.18 3.98 -30.87
N PRO A 250 -32.79 3.52 -31.98
CA PRO A 250 -32.78 4.24 -33.26
C PRO A 250 -33.39 5.66 -33.17
N ASN A 251 -34.14 5.93 -32.09
CA ASN A 251 -34.85 7.20 -31.85
C ASN A 251 -34.39 7.88 -30.54
N ALA A 252 -33.31 7.41 -29.90
CA ALA A 252 -32.69 8.11 -28.79
C ALA A 252 -31.90 9.31 -29.33
N TRP A 253 -31.84 10.39 -28.54
CA TRP A 253 -31.26 11.70 -28.86
C TRP A 253 -30.04 11.63 -29.80
N PRO A 254 -29.89 12.57 -30.77
CA PRO A 254 -28.72 12.61 -31.61
C PRO A 254 -27.51 12.85 -30.70
N ASN A 255 -26.56 11.90 -30.67
CA ASN A 255 -25.37 11.84 -29.80
C ASN A 255 -25.54 11.05 -28.49
N VAL A 256 -25.78 9.73 -28.56
CA VAL A 256 -25.16 8.84 -27.56
C VAL A 256 -23.66 8.87 -27.85
N PRO A 257 -22.79 9.34 -26.94
CA PRO A 257 -21.36 9.40 -27.21
C PRO A 257 -20.84 7.99 -27.48
N GLU A 258 -20.05 7.83 -28.55
CA GLU A 258 -19.29 6.61 -28.87
C GLU A 258 -18.45 6.11 -27.66
N ALA A 259 -18.17 7.03 -26.71
CA ALA A 259 -17.49 6.83 -25.44
C ALA A 259 -18.14 5.82 -24.47
N VAL A 260 -19.39 5.38 -24.66
CA VAL A 260 -20.05 4.38 -23.79
C VAL A 260 -19.79 2.93 -24.26
N ASN A 261 -19.29 2.73 -25.48
CA ASN A 261 -18.90 1.40 -25.97
C ASN A 261 -17.55 0.99 -25.37
N SER A 262 -17.55 0.57 -24.10
CA SER A 262 -16.35 0.04 -23.44
C SER A 262 -16.00 -1.35 -24.00
N THR A 263 -14.82 -1.49 -24.60
CA THR A 263 -14.22 -2.78 -25.01
C THR A 263 -13.76 -3.64 -23.81
N THR A 264 -14.02 -3.16 -22.59
CA THR A 264 -13.68 -3.82 -21.34
C THR A 264 -14.38 -5.18 -21.25
N LEU A 265 -13.60 -6.21 -20.93
CA LEU A 265 -14.10 -7.55 -20.66
C LEU A 265 -13.99 -7.82 -19.16
N LEU A 266 -15.09 -8.24 -18.53
CA LEU A 266 -15.09 -8.62 -17.11
C LEU A 266 -15.25 -10.12 -16.96
N TYR A 267 -14.46 -10.70 -16.07
CA TYR A 267 -14.57 -12.09 -15.68
C TYR A 267 -15.72 -12.26 -14.68
N LEU A 268 -16.58 -13.23 -14.94
CA LEU A 268 -17.57 -13.68 -13.96
C LEU A 268 -16.93 -14.69 -13.03
N THR A 269 -16.79 -14.32 -11.76
CA THR A 269 -16.14 -15.14 -10.74
C THR A 269 -17.11 -15.54 -9.63
N ALA A 270 -16.75 -16.58 -8.89
CA ALA A 270 -17.48 -17.01 -7.69
C ALA A 270 -17.16 -16.14 -6.45
N ASN A 271 -16.32 -15.11 -6.58
CA ASN A 271 -15.89 -14.25 -5.48
C ASN A 271 -16.49 -12.85 -5.63
N ALA A 272 -17.33 -12.45 -4.67
CA ALA A 272 -18.07 -11.18 -4.74
C ALA A 272 -17.15 -9.95 -4.68
N ASP A 273 -16.12 -9.97 -3.83
CA ASP A 273 -15.13 -8.89 -3.74
C ASP A 273 -14.39 -8.70 -5.07
N LEU A 274 -14.05 -9.80 -5.77
CA LEU A 274 -13.36 -9.74 -7.05
C LEU A 274 -14.26 -9.22 -8.19
N ASN A 275 -15.53 -9.62 -8.20
CA ASN A 275 -16.53 -9.08 -9.13
C ASN A 275 -16.78 -7.59 -8.86
N PHE A 276 -16.83 -7.19 -7.59
CA PHE A 276 -16.99 -5.81 -7.17
C PHE A 276 -15.79 -4.93 -7.57
N ALA A 277 -14.56 -5.41 -7.34
CA ALA A 277 -13.33 -4.71 -7.75
C ALA A 277 -13.32 -4.41 -9.26
N GLN A 278 -13.73 -5.39 -10.07
CA GLN A 278 -13.85 -5.26 -11.52
C GLN A 278 -14.88 -4.20 -11.93
N MET A 279 -16.07 -4.24 -11.32
CA MET A 279 -17.15 -3.31 -11.61
C MET A 279 -16.79 -1.86 -11.22
N VAL A 280 -16.22 -1.66 -10.02
CA VAL A 280 -15.77 -0.36 -9.54
C VAL A 280 -14.70 0.23 -10.47
N THR A 281 -13.73 -0.60 -10.87
CA THR A 281 -12.66 -0.16 -11.78
C THR A 281 -13.23 0.26 -13.14
N ALA A 282 -14.15 -0.53 -13.70
CA ALA A 282 -14.77 -0.23 -14.98
C ALA A 282 -15.62 1.06 -14.94
N LEU A 283 -16.42 1.26 -13.89
CA LEU A 283 -17.20 2.49 -13.69
C LEU A 283 -16.31 3.72 -13.54
N VAL A 284 -15.16 3.61 -12.85
CA VAL A 284 -14.19 4.70 -12.75
C VAL A 284 -13.61 5.04 -14.12
N GLN A 285 -13.26 4.03 -14.94
CA GLN A 285 -12.78 4.27 -16.30
C GLN A 285 -13.84 4.95 -17.18
N ASP A 286 -15.10 4.53 -17.11
CA ASP A 286 -16.19 5.18 -17.83
C ASP A 286 -16.38 6.64 -17.39
N SER A 287 -16.32 6.90 -16.08
CA SER A 287 -16.39 8.26 -15.53
C SER A 287 -15.27 9.14 -16.08
N VAL A 288 -14.02 8.66 -16.04
CA VAL A 288 -12.89 9.41 -16.61
C VAL A 288 -13.10 9.68 -18.09
N LYS A 289 -13.41 8.66 -18.89
CA LYS A 289 -13.64 8.79 -20.34
C LYS A 289 -14.71 9.84 -20.65
N LEU A 290 -15.85 9.81 -19.95
CA LEU A 290 -16.96 10.75 -20.18
C LEU A 290 -16.60 12.18 -19.75
N ARG A 291 -15.83 12.34 -18.66
CA ARG A 291 -15.39 13.66 -18.18
C ARG A 291 -14.34 14.30 -19.07
N THR A 292 -13.53 13.51 -19.75
CA THR A 292 -12.47 13.99 -20.66
C THR A 292 -12.89 14.02 -22.13
N SER A 293 -14.10 13.54 -22.45
CA SER A 293 -14.60 13.53 -23.84
C SER A 293 -14.82 14.96 -24.38
N PRO A 294 -14.60 15.20 -25.70
CA PRO A 294 -14.89 16.49 -26.31
C PRO A 294 -16.34 16.93 -26.05
N GLY A 295 -16.54 18.18 -25.62
CA GLY A 295 -17.86 18.72 -25.28
C GLY A 295 -18.38 18.36 -23.89
N SER A 296 -17.60 17.61 -23.09
CA SER A 296 -17.92 17.37 -21.69
C SER A 296 -17.79 18.63 -20.85
N ASN A 297 -18.67 18.79 -19.85
CA ASN A 297 -18.56 19.83 -18.82
C ASN A 297 -17.64 19.42 -17.65
N GLY A 298 -16.92 18.30 -17.79
CA GLY A 298 -16.00 17.76 -16.79
C GLY A 298 -16.70 17.07 -15.60
N ARG A 299 -18.03 16.95 -15.61
CA ARG A 299 -18.83 16.32 -14.55
C ARG A 299 -19.27 14.91 -14.93
N THR A 300 -19.44 14.06 -13.93
CA THR A 300 -20.01 12.74 -14.15
C THR A 300 -21.54 12.82 -14.34
N PRO A 301 -22.13 12.15 -15.35
CA PRO A 301 -23.58 12.12 -15.54
C PRO A 301 -24.35 11.45 -14.39
N ASP A 302 -25.57 11.92 -14.10
CA ASP A 302 -26.36 11.42 -12.96
C ASP A 302 -26.71 9.93 -13.06
N TRP A 303 -26.95 9.40 -14.27
CA TRP A 303 -27.19 7.96 -14.47
C TRP A 303 -25.97 7.11 -14.06
N LEU A 304 -24.74 7.62 -14.27
CA LEU A 304 -23.52 6.94 -13.88
C LEU A 304 -23.28 7.04 -12.36
N LYS A 305 -23.63 8.19 -11.74
CA LYS A 305 -23.64 8.35 -10.28
C LYS A 305 -24.61 7.38 -9.60
N ASN A 306 -25.80 7.21 -10.18
CA ASN A 306 -26.80 6.26 -9.69
C ASN A 306 -26.30 4.83 -9.81
N SER A 307 -25.66 4.49 -10.93
CA SER A 307 -25.05 3.17 -11.15
C SER A 307 -23.93 2.87 -10.16
N TRP A 308 -23.04 3.84 -9.93
CA TRP A 308 -22.05 3.77 -8.86
C TRP A 308 -22.69 3.51 -7.50
N THR A 309 -23.68 4.31 -7.11
CA THR A 309 -24.38 4.18 -5.83
C THR A 309 -25.02 2.79 -5.67
N GLN A 310 -25.60 2.23 -6.73
CA GLN A 310 -26.17 0.88 -6.71
C GLN A 310 -25.10 -0.19 -6.54
N VAL A 311 -23.97 -0.07 -7.25
CA VAL A 311 -22.84 -1.01 -7.14
C VAL A 311 -22.26 -0.97 -5.73
N ILE A 312 -22.06 0.21 -5.13
CA ILE A 312 -21.58 0.31 -3.74
C ILE A 312 -22.57 -0.36 -2.77
N ARG A 313 -23.87 -0.08 -2.87
CA ARG A 313 -24.90 -0.73 -2.03
C ARG A 313 -24.97 -2.25 -2.21
N GLN A 314 -24.72 -2.74 -3.42
CA GLN A 314 -24.61 -4.17 -3.67
C GLN A 314 -23.35 -4.74 -3.00
N GLY A 315 -22.21 -4.08 -3.18
CA GLY A 315 -20.95 -4.44 -2.53
C GLY A 315 -21.08 -4.46 -1.01
N GLU A 316 -21.71 -3.47 -0.39
CA GLU A 316 -21.93 -3.44 1.07
C GLU A 316 -22.71 -4.65 1.59
N ARG A 317 -23.53 -5.31 0.74
CA ARG A 317 -24.28 -6.51 1.10
C ARG A 317 -23.53 -7.81 0.79
N GLU A 318 -22.80 -7.84 -0.32
CA GLU A 318 -22.27 -9.07 -0.91
C GLU A 318 -20.74 -9.21 -0.80
N ALA A 319 -20.01 -8.11 -0.66
CA ALA A 319 -18.55 -8.01 -0.72
C ALA A 319 -17.99 -7.82 0.71
N PRO A 320 -17.47 -8.88 1.37
CA PRO A 320 -17.05 -8.83 2.77
C PRO A 320 -15.99 -7.76 3.05
N SER A 321 -15.11 -7.46 2.10
CA SER A 321 -14.06 -6.46 2.27
C SER A 321 -14.63 -5.07 2.60
N LEU A 322 -15.81 -4.71 2.10
CA LEU A 322 -16.45 -3.43 2.44
C LEU A 322 -16.98 -3.39 3.87
N GLN A 323 -17.31 -4.53 4.47
CA GLN A 323 -17.78 -4.59 5.85
C GLN A 323 -16.63 -4.69 6.85
N LEU A 324 -15.55 -5.37 6.46
CA LEU A 324 -14.45 -5.71 7.37
C LEU A 324 -13.29 -4.72 7.35
N ASP A 325 -13.13 -3.94 6.28
CA ASP A 325 -11.97 -3.05 6.11
C ASP A 325 -12.39 -1.57 6.01
N ASP A 326 -12.17 -0.84 7.10
CA ASP A 326 -12.42 0.59 7.23
C ASP A 326 -11.62 1.42 6.22
N GLY A 327 -10.39 1.00 5.89
CA GLY A 327 -9.52 1.68 4.94
C GLY A 327 -10.05 1.56 3.51
N ILE A 328 -10.59 0.40 3.15
CA ILE A 328 -11.28 0.20 1.87
C ILE A 328 -12.54 1.08 1.81
N ARG A 329 -13.36 1.12 2.87
CA ARG A 329 -14.55 2.00 2.89
C ARG A 329 -14.19 3.47 2.73
N GLN A 330 -13.18 3.94 3.45
CA GLN A 330 -12.70 5.32 3.35
C GLN A 330 -12.22 5.63 1.92
N SER A 331 -11.49 4.70 1.31
CA SER A 331 -11.00 4.84 -0.06
C SER A 331 -12.15 4.87 -1.08
N ILE A 332 -13.18 4.05 -0.90
CA ILE A 332 -14.39 4.08 -1.74
C ILE A 332 -15.13 5.41 -1.61
N SER A 333 -15.21 5.98 -0.41
CA SER A 333 -15.77 7.32 -0.22
C SER A 333 -14.94 8.39 -0.93
N MET A 334 -13.61 8.27 -0.93
CA MET A 334 -12.73 9.16 -1.68
C MET A 334 -12.94 9.01 -3.20
N ILE A 335 -13.03 7.78 -3.71
CA ILE A 335 -13.30 7.48 -5.13
C ILE A 335 -14.65 8.07 -5.55
N SER A 336 -15.69 7.94 -4.70
CA SER A 336 -17.02 8.51 -4.93
C SER A 336 -16.96 10.03 -5.15
N SER A 337 -16.16 10.73 -4.33
CA SER A 337 -15.98 12.18 -4.44
C SER A 337 -15.14 12.57 -5.66
N VAL A 338 -14.05 11.85 -5.92
CA VAL A 338 -13.07 12.20 -6.96
C VAL A 338 -13.61 11.96 -8.37
N TYR A 339 -14.30 10.83 -8.56
CA TYR A 339 -14.76 10.42 -9.88
C TYR A 339 -16.23 10.73 -10.13
N PHE A 340 -17.10 10.60 -9.13
CA PHE A 340 -18.54 10.66 -9.34
C PHE A 340 -19.20 11.95 -8.83
N ASP A 341 -18.41 12.91 -8.32
CA ASP A 341 -18.93 14.14 -7.71
C ASP A 341 -19.96 13.87 -6.59
N ILE A 342 -19.80 12.76 -5.86
CA ILE A 342 -20.67 12.36 -4.75
C ILE A 342 -19.97 12.72 -3.45
N ALA A 343 -20.55 13.66 -2.70
CA ALA A 343 -20.01 14.07 -1.41
C ALA A 343 -20.07 12.90 -0.40
N PRO A 344 -19.05 12.75 0.47
CA PRO A 344 -19.09 11.76 1.53
C PRO A 344 -20.31 11.98 2.43
N PRO A 345 -20.97 10.92 2.91
CA PRO A 345 -22.03 11.06 3.90
C PRO A 345 -21.46 11.78 5.12
N ARG A 346 -22.13 12.85 5.56
CA ARG A 346 -21.71 13.58 6.75
C ARG A 346 -21.72 12.62 7.93
N ALA A 347 -20.58 12.45 8.60
CA ALA A 347 -20.51 11.64 9.80
C ALA A 347 -21.55 12.15 10.79
N GLN A 348 -22.50 11.28 11.15
CA GLN A 348 -23.59 11.54 12.09
C GLN A 348 -23.05 11.54 13.54
N ASN A 349 -21.91 12.21 13.79
CA ASN A 349 -21.24 12.24 15.09
C ASN A 349 -21.72 13.36 16.00
N ASN A 350 -22.71 14.15 15.58
CA ASN A 350 -23.22 15.29 16.35
C ASN A 350 -24.56 15.00 17.04
N MET A 351 -24.95 13.74 17.28
CA MET A 351 -26.23 13.48 17.96
C MET A 351 -26.30 14.09 19.37
N LEU A 352 -25.18 14.08 20.12
CA LEU A 352 -25.12 14.72 21.45
C LEU A 352 -25.10 16.26 21.36
N SER A 353 -24.40 16.82 20.36
CA SER A 353 -24.32 18.26 20.13
C SER A 353 -25.66 18.83 19.63
N ASP A 354 -26.33 18.10 18.74
CA ASP A 354 -27.65 18.46 18.20
C ASP A 354 -28.73 18.29 19.28
N MET A 355 -28.60 17.28 20.15
CA MET A 355 -29.49 17.11 21.30
C MET A 355 -29.26 18.22 22.33
N MET A 356 -28.02 18.59 22.65
CA MET A 356 -27.74 19.73 23.54
C MET A 356 -28.18 21.07 22.92
N ALA A 357 -27.99 21.29 21.62
CA ALA A 357 -28.48 22.50 20.95
C ALA A 357 -30.01 22.58 20.93
N SER A 358 -30.68 21.44 20.76
CA SER A 358 -32.15 21.32 20.84
C SER A 358 -32.70 21.45 22.26
N LEU A 359 -31.92 21.07 23.27
CA LEU A 359 -32.32 21.16 24.69
C LEU A 359 -32.07 22.57 25.27
N PHE A 360 -31.08 23.28 24.75
CA PHE A 360 -30.70 24.62 25.19
C PHE A 360 -31.15 25.76 24.26
N GLY A 361 -32.00 25.45 23.27
CA GLY A 361 -32.76 26.46 22.50
C GLY A 361 -31.92 27.40 21.61
N GLY A 362 -30.74 26.98 21.17
CA GLY A 362 -29.89 27.78 20.29
C GLY A 362 -30.31 27.70 18.82
N PRO A 363 -30.29 28.81 18.04
CA PRO A 363 -30.56 28.75 16.62
C PRO A 363 -29.48 27.92 15.89
N PRO A 364 -29.82 27.25 14.77
CA PRO A 364 -28.90 26.40 14.05
C PRO A 364 -27.71 27.22 13.54
N ALA A 365 -26.50 26.83 13.96
CA ALA A 365 -25.27 27.47 13.51
C ALA A 365 -25.10 27.26 12.00
N GLY A 366 -25.15 28.36 11.25
CA GLY A 366 -24.87 28.40 9.82
C GLY A 366 -23.46 27.91 9.51
N SER A 367 -23.37 27.06 8.49
CA SER A 367 -22.14 26.46 7.98
C SER A 367 -21.10 27.51 7.58
N GLN A 368 -19.94 27.52 8.25
CA GLN A 368 -18.72 28.11 7.71
C GLN A 368 -17.93 27.08 6.89
N SER A 369 -17.56 27.48 5.69
CA SER A 369 -16.67 26.76 4.78
C SER A 369 -15.30 26.54 5.41
N THR A 370 -14.79 25.32 5.37
CA THR A 370 -13.36 25.05 5.63
C THR A 370 -12.71 24.49 4.36
N ALA A 371 -11.63 25.14 3.97
CA ALA A 371 -10.80 24.83 2.82
C ALA A 371 -10.23 23.40 2.88
N ALA A 372 -10.08 22.79 1.71
CA ALA A 372 -9.49 21.48 1.52
C ALA A 372 -8.08 21.41 2.13
N LYS A 373 -7.92 20.69 3.24
CA LYS A 373 -6.63 20.19 3.73
C LYS A 373 -6.40 18.81 3.12
N GLN A 374 -5.49 18.73 2.16
CA GLN A 374 -4.85 17.47 1.79
C GLN A 374 -4.17 16.86 3.02
N ILE A 375 -4.56 15.66 3.39
CA ILE A 375 -3.95 14.91 4.49
C ILE A 375 -2.86 14.00 3.91
N LYS A 376 -1.70 14.01 4.57
CA LYS A 376 -0.52 13.17 4.33
C LYS A 376 -0.88 11.67 4.22
N PRO A 377 -0.09 10.87 3.48
CA PRO A 377 -0.24 9.43 3.47
C PRO A 377 -0.04 8.86 4.88
N THR A 378 -1.00 8.04 5.31
CA THR A 378 -0.92 7.22 6.50
C THR A 378 0.23 6.22 6.39
N ALA A 379 1.01 6.10 7.46
CA ALA A 379 2.07 5.10 7.60
C ALA A 379 1.51 3.65 7.55
N PRO A 380 2.33 2.66 7.17
CA PRO A 380 1.86 1.32 6.81
C PRO A 380 1.65 0.42 8.02
N GLY A 381 0.58 -0.39 7.98
CA GLY A 381 0.37 -1.47 8.95
C GLY A 381 -1.10 -1.76 9.24
N LEU A 382 -1.82 -2.36 8.29
CA LEU A 382 -3.08 -3.06 8.61
C LEU A 382 -2.77 -4.55 8.72
N ALA A 383 -2.47 -4.97 9.95
CA ALA A 383 -2.54 -6.37 10.37
C ALA A 383 -4.01 -6.82 10.38
N PRO A 384 -4.33 -8.09 10.07
CA PRO A 384 -5.64 -8.63 10.41
C PRO A 384 -5.84 -8.59 11.94
N PRO A 385 -7.08 -8.43 12.45
CA PRO A 385 -7.34 -8.45 13.88
C PRO A 385 -6.92 -9.82 14.44
N SER A 386 -6.06 -9.81 15.45
CA SER A 386 -5.83 -10.97 16.30
C SER A 386 -7.16 -11.33 16.95
N ALA A 387 -7.62 -12.57 16.75
CA ALA A 387 -8.84 -13.08 17.35
C ALA A 387 -8.75 -12.93 18.87
N ALA A 388 -9.78 -12.31 19.46
CA ALA A 388 -9.90 -12.13 20.89
C ALA A 388 -9.85 -13.50 21.61
N VAL A 389 -8.84 -13.70 22.45
CA VAL A 389 -8.85 -14.74 23.47
C VAL A 389 -9.88 -14.31 24.54
N PRO A 390 -10.86 -15.14 24.90
CA PRO A 390 -11.79 -14.79 25.97
C PRO A 390 -11.04 -14.71 27.31
N PRO A 391 -11.35 -13.73 28.19
CA PRO A 391 -10.67 -13.61 29.46
C PRO A 391 -11.05 -14.79 30.37
N THR A 392 -10.06 -15.61 30.71
CA THR A 392 -10.15 -16.53 31.84
C THR A 392 -10.40 -15.73 33.11
N SER A 393 -11.53 -16.00 33.75
CA SER A 393 -11.95 -15.44 35.03
C SER A 393 -10.93 -15.75 36.13
N THR A 394 -10.19 -14.73 36.57
CA THR A 394 -9.49 -14.75 37.86
C THR A 394 -10.49 -14.39 38.96
N SER A 395 -10.90 -15.41 39.71
CA SER A 395 -11.57 -15.25 40.99
C SER A 395 -10.60 -14.63 42.00
N ALA A 396 -11.00 -13.49 42.57
CA ALA A 396 -10.28 -12.82 43.64
C ALA A 396 -10.22 -13.70 44.90
N SER A 397 -9.02 -13.83 45.49
CA SER A 397 -8.83 -14.36 46.84
C SER A 397 -8.35 -13.25 47.77
N THR A 398 -9.21 -12.96 48.74
CA THR A 398 -9.04 -12.14 49.93
C THR A 398 -7.82 -12.56 50.76
N SER A 399 -7.14 -11.56 51.34
CA SER A 399 -6.09 -11.74 52.34
C SER A 399 -6.68 -12.14 53.69
N THR A 400 -6.12 -13.17 54.31
CA THR A 400 -6.22 -13.38 55.77
C THR A 400 -4.97 -14.10 56.25
N GLN A 401 -4.29 -13.52 57.24
CA GLN A 401 -3.14 -14.07 57.95
C GLN A 401 -3.57 -15.18 58.91
N GLN A 402 -2.81 -16.29 59.00
CA GLN A 402 -2.51 -17.02 60.24
C GLN A 402 -1.43 -18.13 60.06
N ALA A 403 -0.60 -18.32 61.09
CA ALA A 403 0.63 -19.12 61.20
C ALA A 403 0.38 -20.62 61.56
N PRO A 404 1.41 -21.39 62.00
CA PRO A 404 2.61 -21.94 61.33
C PRO A 404 2.55 -23.49 61.16
N PRO A 405 3.48 -24.18 60.48
CA PRO A 405 3.49 -25.63 60.40
C PRO A 405 4.33 -26.29 61.52
N PRO A 406 4.05 -27.56 61.89
CA PRO A 406 4.81 -28.27 62.91
C PRO A 406 6.07 -28.95 62.37
N ALA A 407 6.99 -29.17 63.29
CA ALA A 407 8.28 -29.84 63.13
C ALA A 407 8.15 -31.31 62.71
N ASN A 408 9.16 -31.79 61.97
CA ASN A 408 9.69 -33.13 62.17
C ASN A 408 11.21 -33.15 61.93
N THR A 409 11.88 -33.67 62.94
CA THR A 409 13.30 -33.90 63.16
C THR A 409 13.81 -35.18 62.50
N ALA A 410 15.07 -35.15 62.02
CA ALA A 410 16.12 -36.18 62.04
C ALA A 410 17.07 -35.91 60.86
N ASP A 411 18.39 -35.94 60.93
CA ASP A 411 19.36 -36.17 62.00
C ASP A 411 20.70 -35.65 61.45
N ASP A 412 21.49 -34.99 62.29
CA ASP A 412 22.89 -34.63 62.05
C ASP A 412 23.76 -35.88 62.05
N LEU A 413 24.74 -35.99 61.14
CA LEU A 413 26.01 -36.68 61.43
C LEU A 413 27.17 -36.22 60.52
N VAL A 414 28.12 -35.53 61.18
CA VAL A 414 29.58 -35.76 61.17
C VAL A 414 30.45 -34.97 60.18
N ASP A 415 31.20 -34.05 60.79
CA ASP A 415 32.49 -33.50 60.38
C ASP A 415 33.52 -34.61 60.11
N ASP A 416 34.32 -34.47 59.05
CA ASP A 416 35.69 -35.00 59.03
C ASP A 416 36.62 -34.03 58.29
N GLU A 417 37.45 -33.41 59.12
CA GLU A 417 38.83 -32.95 58.94
C GLU A 417 39.63 -33.56 57.77
N MET A 418 40.34 -32.70 57.02
CA MET A 418 41.81 -32.69 56.78
C MET A 418 42.21 -32.26 55.36
N ASP A 419 43.04 -31.20 55.34
CA ASP A 419 44.06 -30.76 54.35
C ASP A 419 43.73 -30.67 52.85
#